data_AF-A0A845BQE8-F1
#
_entry.id   AF-A0A845BQE8-F1
#
_cell.length_a   1.000
_cell.length_b   1.000
_cell.length_c   1.000
_cell.angle_alpha   90.00
_cell.angle_beta   90.00
_cell.angle_gamma   90.00
#
_symmetry.space_group_name_H-M   'P 1'
#
loop_
_entity.id
_entity.type
_entity.pdbx_description
1 polymer ?
#
loop_
_entity_poly.entity_id
_entity_poly.type
_entity_poly.pdbx_seq_one_letter_code
_entity_poly.pdbx_strand_id
1 'polypeptide(L)'
;MTADPMDPHALTLATADGCWLCKSWYKDGRVEGYASARLFDLSTILVLNLMTLERLLRDLIKRRNTCVLRGAVIDPQKTRGQRRLLHPDPKTGDAPTLQEAKRAWVALDIDGLPLPAGVDPRDLEACAVVMRSVLPPAFQDAACLVTATASHCIKPGARLRPWFLLDRPLSKQELKIWLKDAPVDHSVFGAVQPIYTAGPRFLGLFDPLPHRLVVLPGTERVVTPSATALMPPRPVRPAPQNLVSSPNGWSTQYGRAALVRAANAVLEAGEGNRHPTAVAEAWSLSRLVGQGLLSASELSRAIEGALRLAGKPAGEGAQIVAWALQQRGGGAA
;
A
#
# COMPACT_ATOMS: atom_id res chain seq x y z
N MET A 1 15.02 23.23 -17.27
CA MET A 1 15.31 22.51 -16.02
C MET A 1 14.19 21.52 -15.78
N THR A 2 14.50 20.23 -15.68
CA THR A 2 13.54 19.21 -15.25
C THR A 2 13.27 19.38 -13.76
N ALA A 3 12.00 19.34 -13.36
CA ALA A 3 11.61 19.43 -11.95
C ALA A 3 12.17 18.23 -11.16
N ASP A 4 12.63 18.47 -9.93
CA ASP A 4 13.06 17.40 -9.02
C ASP A 4 11.88 16.47 -8.71
N PRO A 5 11.92 15.17 -9.06
CA PRO A 5 10.85 14.23 -8.74
C PRO A 5 10.60 14.08 -7.23
N MET A 6 11.57 14.39 -6.39
CA MET A 6 11.47 14.32 -4.93
C MET A 6 10.86 15.56 -4.28
N ASP A 7 10.64 16.63 -5.04
CA ASP A 7 10.00 17.84 -4.52
C ASP A 7 8.62 17.49 -3.91
N PRO A 8 8.32 17.91 -2.68
CA PRO A 8 6.99 17.79 -2.07
C PRO A 8 5.81 18.19 -2.98
N HIS A 9 6.01 19.18 -3.84
CA HIS A 9 4.99 19.76 -4.71
C HIS A 9 4.97 19.10 -6.10
N ALA A 10 5.83 18.11 -6.35
CA ALA A 10 5.85 17.38 -7.61
C ALA A 10 4.64 16.44 -7.73
N LEU A 11 4.02 16.47 -8.92
CA LEU A 11 3.13 15.43 -9.42
C LEU A 11 3.87 14.66 -10.52
N THR A 12 3.86 13.34 -10.42
CA THR A 12 4.36 12.48 -11.49
C THR A 12 3.21 12.18 -12.44
N LEU A 13 3.38 12.48 -13.72
CA LEU A 13 2.47 12.06 -14.77
C LEU A 13 3.00 10.79 -15.43
N ALA A 14 2.14 9.81 -15.64
CA ALA A 14 2.41 8.62 -16.42
C ALA A 14 1.53 8.61 -17.67
N THR A 15 2.15 8.68 -18.84
CA THR A 15 1.46 8.71 -20.13
C THR A 15 1.67 7.38 -20.85
N ALA A 16 0.59 6.66 -21.10
CA ALA A 16 0.61 5.44 -21.89
C ALA A 16 0.63 5.79 -23.39
N ASP A 17 1.38 5.01 -24.16
CA ASP A 17 1.32 5.05 -25.61
C ASP A 17 0.26 4.07 -26.15
N GLY A 18 -0.49 4.50 -27.16
CA GLY A 18 -1.52 3.66 -27.83
C GLY A 18 -2.70 3.18 -26.96
N CYS A 19 -2.78 3.57 -25.69
CA CYS A 19 -3.78 3.07 -24.73
C CYS A 19 -4.58 4.20 -24.06
N TRP A 20 -5.85 3.94 -23.77
CA TRP A 20 -6.71 4.87 -23.03
C TRP A 20 -6.80 4.49 -21.55
N LEU A 21 -6.35 5.42 -20.71
CA LEU A 21 -6.48 5.41 -19.25
C LEU A 21 -7.76 6.13 -18.81
N CYS A 22 -8.82 6.05 -19.60
CA CYS A 22 -10.14 6.55 -19.28
C CYS A 22 -11.20 5.49 -19.53
N LYS A 23 -12.28 5.51 -18.75
CA LYS A 23 -13.43 4.63 -18.96
C LYS A 23 -14.20 5.03 -20.20
N SER A 24 -14.71 4.05 -20.95
CA SER A 24 -15.62 4.31 -22.07
C SER A 24 -17.01 3.73 -21.79
N TRP A 25 -18.04 4.52 -22.08
CA TRP A 25 -19.46 4.17 -21.93
C TRP A 25 -20.11 4.17 -23.31
N TYR A 26 -20.80 3.08 -23.62
CA TYR A 26 -21.46 2.88 -24.91
C TYR A 26 -22.98 2.94 -24.77
N LYS A 27 -23.66 3.42 -25.82
CA LYS A 27 -25.13 3.50 -25.88
C LYS A 27 -25.83 2.16 -25.66
N ASP A 28 -25.20 1.06 -26.08
CA ASP A 28 -25.70 -0.31 -25.92
C ASP A 28 -25.55 -0.88 -24.50
N GLY A 29 -25.05 -0.08 -23.55
CA GLY A 29 -24.82 -0.48 -22.16
C GLY A 29 -23.45 -1.10 -21.91
N ARG A 30 -22.62 -1.34 -22.93
CA ARG A 30 -21.25 -1.81 -22.75
C ARG A 30 -20.42 -0.78 -22.00
N VAL A 31 -19.52 -1.27 -21.15
CA VAL A 31 -18.57 -0.45 -20.39
C VAL A 31 -17.18 -1.01 -20.58
N GLU A 32 -16.26 -0.19 -21.08
CA GLU A 32 -14.85 -0.53 -21.13
C GLU A 32 -14.13 0.18 -19.99
N GLY A 33 -13.41 -0.62 -19.19
CA GLY A 33 -12.58 -0.14 -18.10
C GLY A 33 -11.34 0.60 -18.59
N TYR A 34 -10.45 0.90 -17.64
CA TYR A 34 -9.15 1.46 -17.96
C TYR A 34 -8.27 0.41 -18.65
N ALA A 35 -7.50 0.81 -19.67
CA ALA A 35 -6.57 -0.09 -20.33
C ALA A 35 -5.48 -0.58 -19.37
N SER A 36 -5.08 -1.84 -19.51
CA SER A 36 -3.98 -2.46 -18.77
C SER A 36 -2.62 -2.07 -19.36
N ALA A 37 -2.33 -0.78 -19.45
CA ALA A 37 -1.05 -0.29 -19.95
C ALA A 37 0.10 -0.73 -19.02
N ARG A 38 1.14 -1.33 -19.62
CA ARG A 38 2.33 -1.82 -18.90
C ARG A 38 3.47 -0.81 -18.89
N LEU A 39 3.62 -0.07 -19.99
CA LEU A 39 4.72 0.88 -20.21
C LEU A 39 4.19 2.31 -20.29
N PHE A 40 4.93 3.24 -19.72
CA PHE A 40 4.55 4.64 -19.59
C PHE A 40 5.75 5.55 -19.80
N ASP A 41 5.52 6.69 -20.43
CA ASP A 41 6.41 7.83 -20.37
C ASP A 41 6.11 8.63 -19.10
N LEU A 42 7.13 8.77 -18.24
CA LEU A 42 7.05 9.44 -16.95
C LEU A 42 7.51 10.90 -17.07
N SER A 43 6.84 11.82 -16.36
CA SER A 43 7.29 13.21 -16.28
C SER A 43 6.90 13.81 -14.93
N THR A 44 7.65 14.84 -14.51
CA THR A 44 7.44 15.53 -13.24
C THR A 44 6.99 16.95 -13.50
N ILE A 45 5.91 17.38 -12.83
CA ILE A 45 5.40 18.76 -12.86
C ILE A 45 5.28 19.28 -11.44
N LEU A 46 5.70 20.52 -11.19
CA LEU A 46 5.51 21.18 -9.90
C LEU A 46 4.14 21.87 -9.83
N VAL A 47 3.45 21.68 -8.71
CA VAL A 47 2.20 22.34 -8.38
C VAL A 47 2.36 23.06 -7.04
N LEU A 48 2.61 24.36 -7.11
CA LEU A 48 2.94 25.18 -5.94
C LEU A 48 1.72 25.84 -5.29
N ASN A 49 0.63 25.99 -6.06
CA ASN A 49 -0.60 26.67 -5.65
C ASN A 49 -1.83 26.12 -6.38
N LEU A 50 -3.03 26.47 -5.91
CA LEU A 50 -4.28 25.95 -6.45
C LEU A 50 -4.49 26.30 -7.93
N MET A 51 -4.05 27.49 -8.36
CA MET A 51 -4.14 27.91 -9.76
C MET A 51 -3.35 26.97 -10.70
N THR A 52 -2.12 26.61 -10.31
CA THR A 52 -1.29 25.68 -11.09
C THR A 52 -1.90 24.29 -11.14
N LEU A 53 -2.51 23.84 -10.03
CA LEU A 53 -3.22 22.56 -9.97
C LEU A 53 -4.46 22.57 -10.84
N GLU A 54 -5.25 23.65 -10.81
CA GLU A 54 -6.44 23.83 -11.63
C GLU A 54 -6.13 23.70 -13.11
N ARG A 55 -5.14 24.48 -13.57
CA ARG A 55 -4.71 24.44 -14.96
C ARG A 55 -4.27 23.04 -15.37
N LEU A 56 -3.51 22.36 -14.50
CA LEU A 56 -3.07 20.99 -14.75
C LEU A 56 -4.25 20.02 -14.82
N LEU A 57 -5.20 20.06 -13.88
CA LEU A 57 -6.36 19.18 -13.89
C LEU A 57 -7.27 19.44 -15.11
N ARG A 58 -7.44 20.70 -15.53
CA ARG A 58 -8.19 21.06 -16.75
C ARG A 58 -7.55 20.48 -18.02
N ASP A 59 -6.22 20.42 -18.08
CA ASP A 59 -5.48 19.74 -19.14
C ASP A 59 -5.65 18.21 -19.06
N LEU A 60 -5.41 17.65 -17.87
CA LEU A 60 -5.44 16.20 -17.64
C LEU A 60 -6.81 15.56 -17.89
N ILE A 61 -7.92 16.28 -17.66
CA ILE A 61 -9.26 15.82 -18.02
C ILE A 61 -9.37 15.49 -19.51
N LYS A 62 -8.61 16.17 -20.38
CA LYS A 62 -8.63 15.96 -21.83
C LYS A 62 -7.65 14.88 -22.27
N ARG A 63 -6.65 14.56 -21.44
CA ARG A 63 -5.56 13.63 -21.75
C ARG A 63 -5.89 12.20 -21.36
N ARG A 64 -6.61 11.52 -22.25
CA ARG A 64 -7.15 10.17 -22.05
C ARG A 64 -6.11 9.09 -21.82
N ASN A 65 -4.84 9.32 -22.15
CA ASN A 65 -3.76 8.37 -21.97
C ASN A 65 -2.83 8.73 -20.80
N THR A 66 -3.18 9.73 -19.99
CA THR A 66 -2.34 10.19 -18.88
C THR A 66 -3.06 9.98 -17.54
N CYS A 67 -2.33 9.48 -16.54
CA CYS A 67 -2.76 9.47 -15.15
C CYS A 67 -1.69 10.11 -14.25
N VAL A 68 -2.10 10.45 -13.02
CA VAL A 68 -1.19 10.94 -11.99
C VAL A 68 -0.73 9.78 -11.12
N LEU A 69 0.53 9.83 -10.71
CA LEU A 69 1.12 8.94 -9.71
C LEU A 69 1.63 9.78 -8.54
N ARG A 70 1.53 9.20 -7.34
CA ARG A 70 2.04 9.84 -6.12
C ARG A 70 3.56 9.69 -5.99
N GLY A 71 4.11 8.56 -6.42
CA GLY A 71 5.53 8.24 -6.30
C GLY A 71 6.44 9.17 -7.09
N ALA A 72 7.71 9.23 -6.73
CA ALA A 72 8.74 9.97 -7.45
C ALA A 72 9.43 9.06 -8.47
N VAL A 73 9.76 9.59 -9.64
CA VAL A 73 10.63 8.91 -10.61
C VAL A 73 12.03 8.74 -10.01
N ILE A 74 12.57 7.52 -10.03
CA ILE A 74 13.90 7.22 -9.47
C ILE A 74 15.01 7.80 -10.34
N ASP A 75 14.94 7.56 -11.66
CA ASP A 75 15.94 8.02 -12.63
C ASP A 75 15.30 9.02 -13.60
N PRO A 76 15.47 10.33 -13.39
CA PRO A 76 14.92 11.37 -14.28
C PRO A 76 15.48 11.32 -15.71
N GLN A 77 16.58 10.61 -15.95
CA GLN A 77 17.15 10.44 -17.28
C GLN A 77 16.54 9.25 -18.03
N LYS A 78 15.85 8.33 -17.33
CA LYS A 78 15.20 7.14 -17.91
C LYS A 78 13.71 7.14 -17.65
N THR A 79 13.01 7.99 -18.40
CA THR A 79 11.58 8.22 -18.20
C THR A 79 10.68 7.60 -19.26
N ARG A 80 11.22 7.22 -20.42
CA ARG A 80 10.42 6.68 -21.53
C ARG A 80 10.21 5.18 -21.42
N GLY A 81 9.01 4.71 -21.79
CA GLY A 81 8.68 3.28 -21.85
C GLY A 81 8.88 2.53 -20.53
N GLN A 82 8.70 3.20 -19.39
CA GLN A 82 8.94 2.65 -18.06
C GLN A 82 7.72 1.89 -17.52
N ARG A 83 7.98 0.80 -16.81
CA ARG A 83 6.93 0.18 -15.97
C ARG A 83 6.69 1.05 -14.74
N ARG A 84 5.55 0.89 -14.06
CA ARG A 84 5.28 1.52 -12.75
C ARG A 84 5.63 0.56 -11.62
N LEU A 85 6.90 0.50 -11.22
CA LEU A 85 7.40 -0.46 -10.24
C LEU A 85 7.95 0.25 -9.00
N LEU A 86 7.50 -0.20 -7.82
CA LEU A 86 8.02 0.25 -6.52
C LEU A 86 9.12 -0.66 -5.98
N HIS A 87 9.07 -1.93 -6.38
CA HIS A 87 10.01 -2.98 -6.00
C HIS A 87 10.47 -3.70 -7.26
N PRO A 88 11.61 -4.39 -7.20
CA PRO A 88 12.02 -5.28 -8.28
C PRO A 88 10.89 -6.26 -8.63
N ASP A 89 10.66 -6.47 -9.92
CA ASP A 89 9.71 -7.47 -10.37
C ASP A 89 10.29 -8.88 -10.14
N PRO A 90 9.64 -9.75 -9.36
CA PRO A 90 10.22 -11.05 -8.98
C PRO A 90 10.30 -12.05 -10.13
N LYS A 91 9.59 -11.81 -11.25
CA LYS A 91 9.57 -12.72 -12.41
C LYS A 91 10.55 -12.29 -13.48
N THR A 92 10.64 -11.00 -13.73
CA THR A 92 11.45 -10.42 -14.83
C THR A 92 12.77 -9.84 -14.36
N GLY A 93 12.91 -9.54 -13.06
CA GLY A 93 14.08 -8.86 -12.51
C GLY A 93 14.11 -7.36 -12.79
N ASP A 94 13.08 -6.80 -13.45
CA ASP A 94 13.00 -5.37 -13.75
C ASP A 94 13.15 -4.54 -12.47
N ALA A 95 14.06 -3.57 -12.50
CA ALA A 95 14.32 -2.68 -11.37
C ALA A 95 13.11 -1.78 -11.05
N PRO A 96 12.97 -1.31 -9.80
CA PRO A 96 11.99 -0.28 -9.47
C PRO A 96 12.26 0.99 -10.28
N THR A 97 11.17 1.64 -10.71
CA THR A 97 11.20 2.88 -11.51
C THR A 97 10.66 4.08 -10.73
N LEU A 98 9.90 3.80 -9.67
CA LEU A 98 9.27 4.78 -8.81
C LEU A 98 9.62 4.47 -7.35
N GLN A 99 9.67 5.51 -6.53
CA GLN A 99 9.86 5.40 -5.08
C GLN A 99 8.77 6.14 -4.31
N GLU A 100 8.56 5.75 -3.05
CA GLU A 100 7.68 6.47 -2.13
C GLU A 100 8.21 7.89 -1.93
N ALA A 101 7.31 8.87 -1.96
CA ALA A 101 7.64 10.28 -1.75
C ALA A 101 6.57 10.93 -0.88
N LYS A 102 7.00 11.78 0.06
CA LYS A 102 6.05 12.64 0.78
C LYS A 102 5.61 13.75 -0.17
N ARG A 103 4.31 14.03 -0.24
CA ARG A 103 3.79 15.13 -1.07
C ARG A 103 3.01 16.13 -0.26
N ALA A 104 3.14 17.40 -0.62
CA ALA A 104 2.38 18.55 -0.12
C ALA A 104 1.05 18.72 -0.88
N TRP A 105 0.56 17.66 -1.49
CA TRP A 105 -0.77 17.56 -2.09
C TRP A 105 -1.36 16.17 -1.81
N VAL A 106 -2.69 16.09 -1.84
CA VAL A 106 -3.42 14.83 -1.76
C VAL A 106 -4.63 14.85 -2.69
N ALA A 107 -4.88 13.72 -3.36
CA ALA A 107 -6.14 13.42 -4.00
C ALA A 107 -6.87 12.37 -3.17
N LEU A 108 -8.11 12.62 -2.80
CA LEU A 108 -8.94 11.67 -2.06
C LEU A 108 -9.92 11.01 -3.02
N ASP A 109 -10.17 9.71 -2.90
CA ASP A 109 -11.11 9.03 -3.79
C ASP A 109 -12.40 8.69 -3.04
N ILE A 110 -13.46 9.47 -3.30
CA ILE A 110 -14.78 9.26 -2.72
C ILE A 110 -15.61 8.44 -3.71
N ASP A 111 -16.00 7.23 -3.34
CA ASP A 111 -16.80 6.34 -4.19
C ASP A 111 -18.16 6.02 -3.53
N GLY A 112 -19.24 6.54 -4.12
CA GLY A 112 -20.60 6.17 -3.74
C GLY A 112 -21.13 6.88 -2.50
N LEU A 113 -20.68 8.12 -2.23
CA LEU A 113 -21.21 8.94 -1.14
C LEU A 113 -22.73 9.16 -1.34
N PRO A 114 -23.58 8.80 -0.38
CA PRO A 114 -25.01 9.10 -0.47
C PRO A 114 -25.27 10.60 -0.58
N LEU A 115 -26.13 10.99 -1.52
CA LEU A 115 -26.55 12.39 -1.68
C LEU A 115 -27.87 12.61 -0.91
N PRO A 116 -27.99 13.71 -0.14
CA PRO A 116 -29.24 14.11 0.49
C PRO A 116 -30.38 14.27 -0.53
N ALA A 117 -31.62 14.12 -0.07
CA ALA A 117 -32.80 14.36 -0.89
C ALA A 117 -32.77 15.80 -1.46
N GLY A 118 -33.03 15.92 -2.76
CA GLY A 118 -33.06 17.21 -3.46
C GLY A 118 -31.72 17.68 -4.05
N VAL A 119 -30.60 17.02 -3.75
CA VAL A 119 -29.31 17.33 -4.40
C VAL A 119 -29.24 16.65 -5.77
N ASP A 120 -29.22 17.44 -6.85
CA ASP A 120 -29.04 16.91 -8.21
C ASP A 120 -27.60 16.40 -8.38
N PRO A 121 -27.38 15.11 -8.71
CA PRO A 121 -26.05 14.58 -8.99
C PRO A 121 -25.30 15.29 -10.12
N ARG A 122 -25.99 16.05 -10.99
CA ARG A 122 -25.40 16.83 -12.07
C ARG A 122 -24.89 18.20 -11.61
N ASP A 123 -25.36 18.68 -10.47
CA ASP A 123 -24.82 19.84 -9.80
C ASP A 123 -23.55 19.41 -9.04
N LEU A 124 -22.42 19.48 -9.75
CA LEU A 124 -21.14 19.04 -9.23
C LEU A 124 -20.69 19.88 -8.02
N GLU A 125 -21.07 21.16 -7.97
CA GLU A 125 -20.75 22.05 -6.86
C GLU A 125 -21.55 21.66 -5.60
N ALA A 126 -22.86 21.43 -5.73
CA ALA A 126 -23.68 20.95 -4.63
C ALA A 126 -23.20 19.58 -4.11
N CYS A 127 -22.85 18.65 -5.01
CA CYS A 127 -22.26 17.37 -4.63
C CYS A 127 -20.92 17.53 -3.91
N ALA A 128 -20.09 18.49 -4.34
CA ALA A 128 -18.82 18.79 -3.71
C ALA A 128 -19.00 19.38 -2.30
N VAL A 129 -20.00 20.22 -2.07
CA VAL A 129 -20.33 20.72 -0.73
C VAL A 129 -20.73 19.57 0.22
N VAL A 130 -21.56 18.63 -0.25
CA VAL A 130 -21.94 17.43 0.52
C VAL A 130 -20.71 16.56 0.81
N MET A 131 -19.84 16.36 -0.18
CA MET A 131 -18.59 15.62 0.03
C MET A 131 -17.70 16.29 1.06
N ARG A 132 -17.58 17.61 1.02
CA ARG A 132 -16.71 18.34 1.95
C ARG A 132 -17.19 18.21 3.39
N SER A 133 -18.50 18.18 3.65
CA SER A 133 -19.05 18.08 5.01
C SER A 133 -18.79 16.75 5.71
N VAL A 134 -18.50 15.68 4.96
CA VAL A 134 -18.18 14.34 5.52
C VAL A 134 -16.68 14.08 5.67
N LEU A 135 -15.83 15.01 5.23
CA LEU A 135 -14.39 14.92 5.43
C LEU A 135 -14.00 15.38 6.85
N PRO A 136 -12.81 15.00 7.35
CA PRO A 136 -12.31 15.49 8.63
C PRO A 136 -12.29 17.02 8.71
N PRO A 137 -12.45 17.62 9.91
CA PRO A 137 -12.61 19.08 10.08
C PRO A 137 -11.58 19.94 9.34
N ALA A 138 -10.31 19.49 9.31
CA ALA A 138 -9.24 20.19 8.60
C ALA A 138 -9.50 20.44 7.10
N PHE A 139 -10.32 19.61 6.44
CA PHE A 139 -10.67 19.74 5.03
C PHE A 139 -11.92 20.58 4.79
N GLN A 140 -12.74 20.83 5.82
CA GLN A 140 -14.07 21.42 5.64
C GLN A 140 -14.02 22.89 5.23
N ASP A 141 -13.01 23.61 5.73
CA ASP A 141 -12.77 25.03 5.42
C ASP A 141 -11.62 25.25 4.43
N ALA A 142 -11.04 24.17 3.89
CA ALA A 142 -9.95 24.25 2.93
C ALA A 142 -10.49 24.44 1.50
N ALA A 143 -9.77 25.24 0.72
CA ALA A 143 -9.99 25.34 -0.71
C ALA A 143 -9.54 24.04 -1.38
N CYS A 144 -10.31 23.60 -2.38
CA CYS A 144 -9.99 22.38 -3.09
C CYS A 144 -10.55 22.36 -4.50
N LEU A 145 -9.96 21.51 -5.33
CA LEU A 145 -10.45 21.23 -6.67
C LEU A 145 -11.13 19.88 -6.69
N VAL A 146 -12.37 19.83 -7.16
CA VAL A 146 -13.15 18.60 -7.13
C VAL A 146 -13.39 18.12 -8.54
N THR A 147 -12.83 16.94 -8.84
CA THR A 147 -13.03 16.25 -10.12
C THR A 147 -14.11 15.18 -10.00
N ALA A 148 -15.08 15.17 -10.93
CA ALA A 148 -16.05 14.08 -11.03
C ALA A 148 -15.40 12.86 -11.68
N THR A 149 -15.43 11.70 -11.01
CA THR A 149 -14.84 10.48 -11.58
C THR A 149 -15.66 9.95 -12.76
N ALA A 150 -15.06 9.01 -13.51
CA ALA A 150 -15.68 8.42 -14.70
C ALA A 150 -17.03 7.70 -14.46
N SER A 151 -17.40 7.43 -13.20
CA SER A 151 -18.68 6.78 -12.86
C SER A 151 -19.69 7.72 -12.19
N HIS A 152 -19.35 8.99 -11.95
CA HIS A 152 -20.31 9.98 -11.42
C HIS A 152 -21.45 10.22 -12.41
N CYS A 153 -22.67 10.42 -11.90
CA CYS A 153 -23.94 10.46 -12.64
C CYS A 153 -24.33 9.18 -13.42
N ILE A 154 -23.49 8.14 -13.41
CA ILE A 154 -23.79 6.85 -14.02
C ILE A 154 -24.10 5.79 -12.96
N LYS A 155 -23.40 5.84 -11.83
CA LYS A 155 -23.64 4.99 -10.65
C LYS A 155 -24.27 5.81 -9.51
N PRO A 156 -25.09 5.19 -8.62
CA PRO A 156 -25.75 5.89 -7.51
C PRO A 156 -24.78 6.47 -6.47
N GLY A 157 -24.98 7.74 -6.10
CA GLY A 157 -24.14 8.46 -5.13
C GLY A 157 -23.02 9.28 -5.77
N ALA A 158 -22.49 10.24 -5.00
CA ALA A 158 -21.40 11.09 -5.41
C ALA A 158 -20.11 10.28 -5.58
N ARG A 159 -19.38 10.55 -6.68
CA ARG A 159 -18.11 9.91 -7.00
C ARG A 159 -17.11 10.95 -7.39
N LEU A 160 -16.43 11.46 -6.38
CA LEU A 160 -15.68 12.69 -6.47
C LEU A 160 -14.25 12.45 -6.03
N ARG A 161 -13.34 13.18 -6.67
CA ARG A 161 -11.95 13.21 -6.28
C ARG A 161 -11.55 14.64 -5.97
N PRO A 162 -11.66 15.07 -4.71
CA PRO A 162 -11.13 16.35 -4.28
C PRO A 162 -9.61 16.31 -4.19
N TRP A 163 -8.98 17.42 -4.57
CA TRP A 163 -7.55 17.65 -4.54
C TRP A 163 -7.27 18.82 -3.62
N PHE A 164 -6.37 18.60 -2.65
CA PHE A 164 -5.97 19.60 -1.67
C PHE A 164 -4.46 19.81 -1.70
N LEU A 165 -4.05 21.04 -1.44
CA LEU A 165 -2.68 21.35 -1.04
C LEU A 165 -2.56 21.23 0.48
N LEU A 166 -1.39 20.81 0.95
CA LEU A 166 -1.10 20.58 2.36
C LEU A 166 -0.08 21.61 2.86
N ASP A 167 -0.18 21.97 4.13
CA ASP A 167 0.78 22.86 4.81
C ASP A 167 2.16 22.22 4.99
N ARG A 168 2.21 20.88 5.05
CA ARG A 168 3.44 20.08 5.04
C ARG A 168 3.28 18.81 4.21
N PRO A 169 4.39 18.24 3.70
CA PRO A 169 4.32 16.99 2.96
C PRO A 169 4.01 15.78 3.83
N LEU A 170 3.10 14.93 3.36
CA LEU A 170 2.71 13.69 4.04
C LEU A 170 3.12 12.44 3.26
N SER A 171 3.58 11.42 4.00
CA SER A 171 3.78 10.07 3.48
C SER A 171 2.45 9.33 3.30
N LYS A 172 2.49 8.22 2.54
CA LYS A 172 1.38 7.27 2.44
C LYS A 172 0.89 6.77 3.81
N GLN A 173 1.81 6.51 4.74
CA GLN A 173 1.46 5.98 6.05
C GLN A 173 0.79 7.03 6.94
N GLU A 174 1.29 8.26 6.92
CA GLU A 174 0.64 9.39 7.60
C GLU A 174 -0.79 9.62 7.08
N LEU A 175 -0.99 9.59 5.75
CA LEU A 175 -2.31 9.70 5.14
C LEU A 175 -3.26 8.58 5.58
N LYS A 176 -2.79 7.33 5.58
CA LYS A 176 -3.58 6.18 6.04
C LYS A 176 -4.00 6.26 7.50
N ILE A 177 -3.13 6.80 8.37
CA ILE A 177 -3.44 6.99 9.79
C ILE A 177 -4.45 8.12 9.95
N TRP A 178 -4.20 9.26 9.31
CA TRP A 178 -5.06 10.43 9.42
C TRP A 178 -6.47 10.19 8.88
N LEU A 179 -6.57 9.53 7.73
CA LEU A 179 -7.82 9.35 7.00
C LEU A 179 -8.48 7.99 7.26
N LYS A 180 -8.01 7.25 8.27
CA LYS A 180 -8.44 5.88 8.58
C LYS A 180 -9.97 5.71 8.57
N ASP A 181 -10.68 6.65 9.19
CA ASP A 181 -12.13 6.59 9.39
C ASP A 181 -12.88 7.50 8.40
N ALA A 182 -12.18 8.16 7.48
CA ALA A 182 -12.78 8.98 6.44
C ALA A 182 -13.31 8.10 5.28
N PRO A 183 -14.37 8.52 4.57
CA PRO A 183 -14.99 7.72 3.50
C PRO A 183 -14.21 7.76 2.18
N VAL A 184 -12.92 7.42 2.22
CA VAL A 184 -11.98 7.52 1.09
C VAL A 184 -11.35 6.15 0.76
N ASP A 185 -11.15 5.84 -0.52
CA ASP A 185 -10.33 4.68 -0.90
C ASP A 185 -8.84 5.00 -0.70
N HIS A 186 -8.20 4.29 0.23
CA HIS A 186 -6.78 4.45 0.56
C HIS A 186 -5.81 3.89 -0.50
N SER A 187 -6.31 3.19 -1.52
CA SER A 187 -5.46 2.65 -2.59
C SER A 187 -4.69 3.77 -3.32
N VAL A 188 -5.32 4.93 -3.50
CA VAL A 188 -4.75 6.10 -4.20
C VAL A 188 -3.54 6.73 -3.49
N PHE A 189 -3.28 6.37 -2.23
CA PHE A 189 -2.08 6.81 -1.52
C PHE A 189 -0.83 5.99 -1.90
N GLY A 190 -0.97 4.90 -2.65
CA GLY A 190 0.16 4.11 -3.13
C GLY A 190 1.00 4.86 -4.16
N ALA A 191 2.33 4.82 -4.03
CA ALA A 191 3.26 5.50 -4.93
C ALA A 191 3.03 5.17 -6.42
N VAL A 192 2.73 3.91 -6.73
CA VAL A 192 2.54 3.44 -8.11
C VAL A 192 1.07 3.35 -8.52
N GLN A 193 0.10 3.60 -7.64
CA GLN A 193 -1.31 3.45 -7.97
C GLN A 193 -1.76 4.57 -8.93
N PRO A 194 -2.35 4.25 -10.09
CA PRO A 194 -2.87 5.26 -11.01
C PRO A 194 -4.00 6.07 -10.38
N ILE A 195 -3.87 7.40 -10.42
CA ILE A 195 -4.95 8.34 -10.14
C ILE A 195 -5.46 8.83 -11.49
N TYR A 196 -6.56 8.25 -11.97
CA TYR A 196 -7.13 8.55 -13.28
C TYR A 196 -7.83 9.92 -13.29
N THR A 197 -7.32 10.85 -14.09
CA THR A 197 -7.81 12.24 -14.17
C THR A 197 -8.62 12.53 -15.42
N ALA A 198 -8.49 11.69 -16.45
CA ALA A 198 -9.17 11.88 -17.72
C ALA A 198 -10.70 11.76 -17.58
N GLY A 199 -11.41 12.64 -18.29
CA GLY A 199 -12.84 12.50 -18.49
C GLY A 199 -13.17 11.19 -19.22
N PRO A 200 -14.27 10.52 -18.86
CA PRO A 200 -14.72 9.33 -19.58
C PRO A 200 -15.08 9.65 -21.03
N ARG A 201 -15.11 8.60 -21.86
CA ARG A 201 -15.62 8.67 -23.22
C ARG A 201 -17.06 8.21 -23.24
N PHE A 202 -17.92 8.97 -23.90
CA PHE A 202 -19.29 8.58 -24.19
C PHE A 202 -19.41 8.34 -25.70
N LEU A 203 -19.79 7.12 -26.09
CA LEU A 203 -19.93 6.71 -27.48
C LEU A 203 -21.40 6.47 -27.80
N GLY A 204 -21.98 7.38 -28.58
CA GLY A 204 -23.42 7.39 -28.87
C GLY A 204 -24.29 7.89 -27.72
N LEU A 205 -23.68 8.50 -26.68
CA LEU A 205 -24.33 9.10 -25.53
C LEU A 205 -23.72 10.49 -25.26
N PHE A 206 -24.45 11.31 -24.51
CA PHE A 206 -23.92 12.57 -23.99
C PHE A 206 -23.34 12.38 -22.59
N ASP A 207 -22.29 13.14 -22.27
CA ASP A 207 -21.84 13.27 -20.89
C ASP A 207 -22.93 13.99 -20.07
N PRO A 208 -23.45 13.39 -18.99
CA PRO A 208 -24.49 14.03 -18.18
C PRO A 208 -24.02 15.28 -17.42
N LEU A 209 -22.70 15.50 -17.32
CA LEU A 209 -22.12 16.64 -16.62
C LEU A 209 -21.72 17.75 -17.61
N PRO A 210 -22.11 19.01 -17.36
CA PRO A 210 -21.67 20.14 -18.18
C PRO A 210 -20.17 20.43 -17.99
N HIS A 211 -19.65 20.14 -16.81
CA HIS A 211 -18.22 20.23 -16.47
C HIS A 211 -17.88 19.19 -15.40
N ARG A 212 -16.65 18.69 -15.42
CA ARG A 212 -16.15 17.64 -14.51
C ARG A 212 -15.15 18.14 -13.47
N LEU A 213 -15.01 19.46 -13.34
CA LEU A 213 -14.12 20.12 -12.40
C LEU A 213 -14.82 21.36 -11.85
N VAL A 214 -14.88 21.47 -10.52
CA VAL A 214 -15.29 22.67 -9.79
C VAL A 214 -14.21 23.03 -8.77
N VAL A 215 -14.23 24.28 -8.32
CA VAL A 215 -13.34 24.78 -7.26
C VAL A 215 -14.22 25.15 -6.07
N LEU A 216 -13.89 24.62 -4.89
CA LEU A 216 -14.50 25.08 -3.65
C LEU A 216 -13.55 26.09 -2.97
N PRO A 217 -14.07 27.27 -2.55
CA PRO A 217 -13.26 28.26 -1.86
C PRO A 217 -12.97 27.85 -0.41
N GLY A 218 -11.93 28.45 0.17
CA GLY A 218 -11.47 28.20 1.53
C GLY A 218 -10.00 28.57 1.72
N THR A 219 -9.39 28.08 2.79
CA THR A 219 -7.96 28.24 3.07
C THR A 219 -7.13 27.45 2.06
N GLU A 220 -6.11 28.07 1.45
CA GLU A 220 -5.37 27.47 0.33
C GLU A 220 -4.73 26.11 0.66
N ARG A 221 -4.29 25.94 1.91
CA ARG A 221 -3.63 24.71 2.37
C ARG A 221 -4.37 24.12 3.55
N VAL A 222 -4.54 22.81 3.52
CA VAL A 222 -5.07 22.04 4.65
C VAL A 222 -4.01 22.00 5.74
N VAL A 223 -4.40 22.39 6.95
CA VAL A 223 -3.56 22.23 8.14
C VAL A 223 -3.55 20.75 8.52
N THR A 224 -2.38 20.13 8.42
CA THR A 224 -2.24 18.70 8.69
C THR A 224 -2.00 18.45 10.19
N PRO A 225 -2.42 17.29 10.74
CA PRO A 225 -2.04 16.91 12.09
C PRO A 225 -0.52 16.86 12.24
N SER A 226 0.00 17.03 13.45
CA SER A 226 1.44 16.98 13.70
C SER A 226 2.03 15.62 13.33
N ALA A 227 3.34 15.58 13.03
CA ALA A 227 4.03 14.33 12.74
C ALA A 227 3.88 13.32 13.88
N THR A 228 3.91 13.80 15.14
CA THR A 228 3.70 12.98 16.34
C THR A 228 2.31 12.36 16.40
N ALA A 229 1.27 13.12 16.03
CA ALA A 229 -0.11 12.62 15.98
C ALA A 229 -0.32 11.56 14.89
N LEU A 230 0.50 11.59 13.83
CA LEU A 230 0.46 10.61 12.73
C LEU A 230 1.53 9.53 12.81
N MET A 231 2.18 9.39 13.98
CA MET A 231 3.07 8.25 14.20
C MET A 231 2.22 6.97 14.25
N PRO A 232 2.64 5.88 13.59
CA PRO A 232 2.00 4.61 13.82
C PRO A 232 2.08 4.27 15.31
N PRO A 233 1.04 3.65 15.88
CA PRO A 233 1.11 3.19 17.26
C PRO A 233 2.38 2.37 17.40
N ARG A 234 3.17 2.63 18.45
CA ARG A 234 4.35 1.81 18.74
C ARG A 234 3.88 0.36 18.69
N PRO A 235 4.54 -0.54 17.94
CA PRO A 235 4.18 -1.94 17.99
C PRO A 235 4.22 -2.33 19.46
N VAL A 236 3.04 -2.58 20.02
CA VAL A 236 2.93 -3.16 21.36
C VAL A 236 3.52 -4.53 21.15
N ARG A 237 4.81 -4.69 21.51
CA ARG A 237 5.37 -6.02 21.70
C ARG A 237 4.36 -6.70 22.61
N PRO A 238 3.75 -7.82 22.21
CA PRO A 238 2.88 -8.55 23.12
C PRO A 238 3.67 -8.64 24.42
N ALA A 239 3.10 -8.13 25.52
CA ALA A 239 3.67 -8.40 26.83
C ALA A 239 3.93 -9.91 26.83
N PRO A 240 5.13 -10.40 27.15
CA PRO A 240 5.35 -11.84 27.24
C PRO A 240 4.21 -12.35 28.11
N GLN A 241 3.25 -13.06 27.48
CA GLN A 241 2.11 -13.63 28.19
C GLN A 241 2.78 -14.43 29.27
N ASN A 242 2.59 -14.05 30.55
CA ASN A 242 3.27 -14.67 31.68
C ASN A 242 3.37 -16.15 31.38
N LEU A 243 4.59 -16.57 31.03
CA LEU A 243 4.90 -17.90 30.57
C LEU A 243 4.88 -18.72 31.84
N VAL A 244 3.67 -19.01 32.33
CA VAL A 244 3.47 -19.89 33.47
C VAL A 244 3.98 -21.23 32.98
N SER A 245 5.19 -21.56 33.43
CA SER A 245 5.69 -22.92 33.41
C SER A 245 4.58 -23.78 34.00
N SER A 246 3.94 -24.60 33.17
CA SER A 246 3.01 -25.58 33.71
C SER A 246 3.85 -26.53 34.57
N PRO A 247 3.49 -26.78 35.84
CA PRO A 247 4.27 -27.62 36.75
C PRO A 247 4.52 -29.05 36.23
N ASN A 248 3.83 -29.44 35.15
CA ASN A 248 3.79 -30.80 34.62
C ASN A 248 4.72 -31.01 33.41
N GLY A 249 5.55 -30.02 33.02
CA GLY A 249 6.53 -30.19 31.94
C GLY A 249 5.97 -30.19 30.51
N TRP A 250 4.80 -29.58 30.30
CA TRP A 250 4.18 -29.47 28.96
C TRP A 250 4.70 -28.23 28.23
N SER A 251 5.17 -28.40 26.99
CA SER A 251 5.53 -27.29 26.11
C SER A 251 4.40 -26.29 25.90
N THR A 252 4.76 -25.01 25.84
CA THR A 252 3.81 -23.94 25.51
C THR A 252 3.26 -24.12 24.09
N GLN A 253 2.06 -23.60 23.81
CA GLN A 253 1.49 -23.61 22.45
C GLN A 253 2.44 -22.99 21.43
N TYR A 254 3.14 -21.91 21.83
CA TYR A 254 4.18 -21.27 21.01
C TYR A 254 5.36 -22.21 20.73
N GLY A 255 5.85 -22.90 21.77
CA GLY A 255 6.91 -23.91 21.64
C GLY A 255 6.51 -25.02 20.67
N ARG A 256 5.30 -25.58 20.81
CA ARG A 256 4.78 -26.62 19.91
C ARG A 256 4.71 -26.17 18.46
N ALA A 257 4.19 -24.97 18.23
CA ALA A 257 4.13 -24.40 16.87
C ALA A 257 5.54 -24.20 16.28
N ALA A 258 6.53 -23.86 17.10
CA ALA A 258 7.92 -23.74 16.67
C ALA A 258 8.52 -25.11 16.29
N LEU A 259 8.25 -26.17 17.06
CA LEU A 259 8.67 -27.54 16.72
C LEU A 259 8.10 -28.02 15.39
N VAL A 260 6.81 -27.78 15.15
CA VAL A 260 6.16 -28.16 13.87
C VAL A 260 6.79 -27.44 12.69
N ARG A 261 7.05 -26.14 12.81
CA ARG A 261 7.72 -25.37 11.75
C ARG A 261 9.13 -25.89 11.45
N ALA A 262 9.93 -26.16 12.50
CA ALA A 262 11.27 -26.70 12.34
C ALA A 262 11.26 -28.09 11.68
N ALA A 263 10.34 -28.97 12.09
CA ALA A 263 10.20 -30.29 11.48
C ALA A 263 9.83 -30.19 9.98
N ASN A 264 8.90 -29.30 9.62
CA ASN A 264 8.54 -29.06 8.23
C ASN A 264 9.72 -28.49 7.42
N ALA A 265 10.47 -27.53 7.98
CA ALA A 265 11.64 -26.96 7.32
C ALA A 265 12.71 -28.02 7.00
N VAL A 266 12.93 -28.98 7.91
CA VAL A 266 13.85 -30.11 7.69
C VAL A 266 13.33 -31.06 6.59
N LEU A 267 12.03 -31.34 6.57
CA LEU A 267 11.40 -32.21 5.57
C LEU A 267 11.41 -31.60 4.16
N GLU A 268 11.14 -30.31 4.06
CA GLU A 268 11.08 -29.55 2.80
C GLU A 268 12.47 -29.21 2.25
N ALA A 269 13.53 -29.34 3.07
CA ALA A 269 14.89 -29.08 2.62
C ALA A 269 15.33 -30.07 1.53
N GLY A 270 15.90 -29.52 0.46
CA GLY A 270 16.47 -30.28 -0.65
C GLY A 270 17.56 -31.25 -0.20
N GLU A 271 17.78 -32.30 -1.01
CA GLU A 271 18.80 -33.33 -0.76
C GLU A 271 20.19 -32.67 -0.62
N GLY A 272 20.86 -32.93 0.51
CA GLY A 272 22.10 -32.25 0.91
C GLY A 272 21.94 -31.12 1.95
N ASN A 273 20.79 -30.44 2.01
CA ASN A 273 20.55 -29.31 2.93
C ASN A 273 19.83 -29.70 4.24
N ARG A 274 19.31 -30.92 4.33
CA ARG A 274 18.54 -31.40 5.50
C ARG A 274 19.32 -31.35 6.83
N HIS A 275 20.60 -31.71 6.80
CA HIS A 275 21.47 -31.67 7.98
C HIS A 275 21.79 -30.22 8.41
N PRO A 276 22.28 -29.33 7.53
CA PRO A 276 22.45 -27.90 7.86
C PRO A 276 21.18 -27.24 8.40
N THR A 277 20.01 -27.52 7.81
CA THR A 277 18.73 -26.99 8.28
C THR A 277 18.39 -27.50 9.68
N ALA A 278 18.56 -28.80 9.94
CA ALA A 278 18.32 -29.37 11.27
C ALA A 278 19.24 -28.77 12.34
N VAL A 279 20.52 -28.51 12.02
CA VAL A 279 21.47 -27.84 12.91
C VAL A 279 21.02 -26.40 13.22
N ALA A 280 20.63 -25.64 12.20
CA ALA A 280 20.18 -24.25 12.37
C ALA A 280 18.90 -24.17 13.22
N GLU A 281 17.91 -25.02 12.94
CA GLU A 281 16.66 -25.08 13.69
C GLU A 281 16.88 -25.53 15.14
N ALA A 282 17.69 -26.56 15.37
CA ALA A 282 18.03 -27.03 16.71
C ALA A 282 18.74 -25.94 17.55
N TRP A 283 19.68 -25.20 16.94
CA TRP A 283 20.38 -24.10 17.59
C TRP A 283 19.48 -22.89 17.89
N SER A 284 18.52 -22.61 17.01
CA SER A 284 17.52 -21.56 17.22
C SER A 284 16.58 -21.93 18.39
N LEU A 285 16.07 -23.16 18.38
CA LEU A 285 15.09 -23.65 19.35
C LEU A 285 15.70 -24.01 20.71
N SER A 286 17.01 -24.25 20.82
CA SER A 286 17.67 -24.43 22.11
C SER A 286 17.52 -23.21 23.03
N ARG A 287 17.33 -22.01 22.45
CA ARG A 287 16.95 -20.80 23.21
C ARG A 287 15.63 -20.97 23.96
N LEU A 288 14.64 -21.59 23.32
CA LEU A 288 13.32 -21.79 23.92
C LEU A 288 13.36 -22.84 25.01
N VAL A 289 14.27 -23.82 24.89
CA VAL A 289 14.56 -24.78 25.96
C VAL A 289 15.15 -24.08 27.19
N GLY A 290 16.17 -23.22 26.99
CA GLY A 290 16.74 -22.41 28.08
C GLY A 290 15.76 -21.43 28.72
N GLN A 291 14.67 -21.08 28.03
CA GLN A 291 13.58 -20.23 28.53
C GLN A 291 12.43 -21.03 29.17
N GLY A 292 12.52 -22.36 29.25
CA GLY A 292 11.47 -23.21 29.79
C GLY A 292 10.21 -23.30 28.91
N LEU A 293 10.29 -22.88 27.64
CA LEU A 293 9.16 -22.86 26.70
C LEU A 293 8.96 -24.16 25.93
N LEU A 294 10.02 -24.97 25.88
CA LEU A 294 10.14 -26.26 25.24
C LEU A 294 10.99 -27.17 26.12
N SER A 295 10.70 -28.46 26.15
CA SER A 295 11.62 -29.42 26.74
C SER A 295 12.69 -29.86 25.73
N ALA A 296 13.88 -30.21 26.23
CA ALA A 296 14.94 -30.79 25.42
C ALA A 296 14.50 -32.08 24.71
N SER A 297 13.65 -32.88 25.36
CA SER A 297 13.15 -34.14 24.82
C SER A 297 12.16 -33.94 23.67
N GLU A 298 11.31 -32.91 23.74
CA GLU A 298 10.40 -32.56 22.64
C GLU A 298 11.16 -32.02 21.43
N LEU A 299 12.18 -31.18 21.64
CA LEU A 299 13.06 -30.70 20.58
C LEU A 299 13.79 -31.87 19.91
N SER A 300 14.38 -32.76 20.72
CA SER A 300 15.07 -33.96 20.22
C SER A 300 14.12 -34.85 19.41
N ARG A 301 12.89 -35.09 19.90
CA ARG A 301 11.92 -35.93 19.19
C ARG A 301 11.49 -35.34 17.86
N ALA A 302 11.28 -34.02 17.79
CA ALA A 302 10.84 -33.35 16.57
C ALA A 302 11.92 -33.38 15.48
N ILE A 303 13.17 -33.03 15.82
CA ILE A 303 14.29 -33.02 14.87
C ILE A 303 14.67 -34.44 14.44
N GLU A 304 14.74 -35.39 15.37
CA GLU A 304 14.98 -36.81 15.06
C GLU A 304 13.91 -37.39 14.14
N GLY A 305 12.63 -37.14 14.44
CA GLY A 305 11.52 -37.60 13.62
C GLY A 305 11.56 -37.03 12.20
N ALA A 306 11.82 -35.73 12.07
CA ALA A 306 11.91 -35.07 10.77
C ALA A 306 13.10 -35.60 9.93
N LEU A 307 14.28 -35.75 10.53
CA LEU A 307 15.45 -36.29 9.83
C LEU A 307 15.23 -37.73 9.37
N ARG A 308 14.63 -38.58 10.22
CA ARG A 308 14.30 -39.97 9.85
C ARG A 308 13.30 -40.04 8.71
N LEU A 309 12.23 -39.23 8.75
CA LEU A 309 11.27 -39.14 7.64
C LEU A 309 11.91 -38.63 6.35
N ALA A 310 12.93 -37.79 6.48
CA ALA A 310 13.73 -37.29 5.38
C ALA A 310 14.90 -38.23 4.99
N GLY A 311 14.88 -39.49 5.43
CA GLY A 311 15.82 -40.55 5.00
C GLY A 311 17.20 -40.51 5.66
N LYS A 312 17.37 -39.79 6.77
CA LYS A 312 18.65 -39.71 7.51
C LYS A 312 18.80 -40.82 8.55
N PRO A 313 20.05 -41.20 8.90
CA PRO A 313 20.33 -42.17 9.96
C PRO A 313 19.66 -41.85 11.30
N ALA A 314 19.23 -42.90 11.99
CA ALA A 314 18.71 -42.77 13.35
C ALA A 314 19.80 -42.29 14.32
N GLY A 315 19.43 -41.40 15.24
CA GLY A 315 20.30 -40.81 16.25
C GLY A 315 20.99 -39.51 15.82
N GLU A 316 20.95 -39.16 14.53
CA GLU A 316 21.54 -37.91 14.01
C GLU A 316 20.86 -36.67 14.62
N GLY A 317 19.53 -36.67 14.73
CA GLY A 317 18.79 -35.54 15.28
C GLY A 317 19.02 -35.37 16.78
N ALA A 318 19.10 -36.48 17.52
CA ALA A 318 19.44 -36.44 18.94
C ALA A 318 20.86 -35.86 19.18
N GLN A 319 21.84 -36.23 18.36
CA GLN A 319 23.21 -35.69 18.43
C GLN A 319 23.25 -34.18 18.15
N ILE A 320 22.54 -33.73 17.11
CA ILE A 320 22.43 -32.31 16.75
C ILE A 320 21.82 -31.50 17.90
N VAL A 321 20.75 -31.99 18.52
CA VAL A 321 20.09 -31.30 19.64
C VAL A 321 20.97 -31.28 20.88
N ALA A 322 21.66 -32.39 21.20
CA ALA A 322 22.62 -32.43 22.31
C ALA A 322 23.74 -31.39 22.12
N TRP A 323 24.33 -31.33 20.92
CA TRP A 323 25.32 -30.30 20.56
C TRP A 323 24.74 -28.88 20.72
N ALA A 324 23.54 -28.62 20.19
CA ALA A 324 22.92 -27.29 20.24
C ALA A 324 22.60 -26.82 21.66
N LEU A 325 22.23 -27.74 22.57
CA LEU A 325 22.00 -27.45 23.98
C LEU A 325 23.32 -27.18 24.72
N GLN A 326 24.36 -27.97 24.44
CA GLN A 326 25.69 -27.81 25.04
C GLN A 326 26.32 -26.45 24.68
N GLN A 327 26.25 -26.06 23.39
CA GLN A 327 26.83 -24.81 22.90
C GLN A 327 26.16 -23.55 23.48
N ARG A 328 24.86 -23.61 23.85
CA ARG A 328 24.18 -22.49 24.51
C ARG A 328 24.28 -22.51 26.04
N GLY A 329 24.40 -23.69 26.65
CA GLY A 329 24.59 -23.83 28.10
C GLY A 329 25.99 -23.41 28.57
N GLY A 330 27.01 -23.51 27.70
CA GLY A 330 28.41 -23.17 28.01
C GLY A 330 28.77 -21.68 27.97
N GLY A 331 27.81 -20.78 27.73
CA GLY A 331 28.03 -19.32 27.67
C GLY A 331 27.79 -18.56 28.98
N ALA A 332 27.59 -19.28 30.09
CA ALA A 332 27.47 -18.73 31.43
C ALA A 332 28.54 -19.35 32.34
N ALA A 333 29.79 -18.94 32.12
CA ALA A 333 30.89 -19.00 33.08
C ALA A 333 31.66 -17.68 32.94
#